data_AF-A0A0Q3WWQ1-F1
#
_entry.id   AF-A0A0Q3WWQ1-F1
#
_cell.length_a   1.000
_cell.length_b   1.000
_cell.length_c   1.000
_cell.angle_alpha   90.00
_cell.angle_beta   90.00
_cell.angle_gamma   90.00
#
_symmetry.space_group_name_H-M   'P 1'
#
loop_
_entity.id
_entity.type
_entity.pdbx_description
1 polymer ?
#
loop_
_entity_poly.entity_id
_entity_poly.type
_entity_poly.pdbx_seq_one_letter_code
_entity_poly.pdbx_strand_id
1 'polypeptide(L)'
;MGKKEKNIPKLKKPKKQKKEKVLKQRKISFSYLQTIRGKITISFGILTILLIILSITSYLSMNQLEKEIDRIVGNDLVVHEKIQGILKSSYTIESAERGYAITGDKSFLDPYYTSKKYIDDNIKKLRSLVKDSKSQLQKVDSIESSYYFWSGSIDSVIQARQFQSEKDARNLIQDAHGKDYMGKMQTNINAFDNAQSKASQDRIDSLHTKVKIMEGISLFLSLAAIILTIILSLALSRSIKSNVRKISGSILDIANAGGDLTKRIQIKSNDELAGLAKDTNVLIDGIAKLVKEVSKMAENVSVSSEELLASAEETAKTIMSIAETSSEIAAGSEKTTSQMDESLTKMNSLNEVVEVLGSLADRVKVAALNMQSSAKTGETSVKEASIKIMSIEETMANTSSTVESLGKKSDEITKIINTITGIAGQTNLLALNAAIEAARAGEHGRGFAVVADEVRKLAEQSQNAAKEVSRIVHSIQNEVNTVIEQNKEGVQAVISGVEISNETTQSLQKILQDTNDTTEVIAEMVTQIERTLHLSRDVANSFAAVSEIAELTASHTETTAAASEEGSAAMEEVTASASELSKQAENLRELISNFKIN
;
A
#
# COMPACT_ATOMS: atom_id res chain seq x y z
N MET A 1 -28.12 11.17 -27.44
CA MET A 1 -28.37 12.56 -27.92
C MET A 1 -27.15 13.38 -27.48
N GLY A 2 -26.46 14.19 -28.28
CA GLY A 2 -26.61 14.63 -29.65
C GLY A 2 -25.24 15.03 -30.23
N LYS A 3 -25.20 15.01 -31.56
CA LYS A 3 -24.06 15.27 -32.46
C LYS A 3 -23.60 16.73 -32.43
N LYS A 4 -22.32 16.94 -32.76
CA LYS A 4 -21.76 17.95 -33.71
C LYS A 4 -20.22 17.92 -33.57
N GLU A 5 -19.37 18.03 -34.57
CA GLU A 5 -19.48 18.03 -36.03
C GLU A 5 -18.05 17.80 -36.54
N LYS A 6 -17.90 17.02 -37.62
CA LYS A 6 -16.63 16.65 -38.24
C LYS A 6 -15.98 17.85 -38.90
N ASN A 7 -14.66 18.00 -38.76
CA ASN A 7 -13.85 18.76 -39.70
C ASN A 7 -12.66 17.91 -40.17
N ILE A 8 -12.68 17.58 -41.45
CA ILE A 8 -11.67 16.79 -42.17
C ILE A 8 -10.73 17.77 -42.89
N PRO A 9 -9.41 17.50 -42.92
CA PRO A 9 -8.62 17.89 -44.08
C PRO A 9 -7.98 16.68 -44.79
N LYS A 10 -8.56 16.39 -45.96
CA LYS A 10 -7.99 15.94 -47.24
C LYS A 10 -6.68 15.14 -47.23
N LEU A 11 -6.82 13.87 -47.66
CA LEU A 11 -5.79 13.09 -48.33
C LEU A 11 -5.11 13.89 -49.45
N LYS A 12 -3.81 14.15 -49.31
CA LYS A 12 -2.92 14.45 -50.45
C LYS A 12 -2.16 13.19 -50.84
N LYS A 13 -2.32 12.81 -52.11
CA LYS A 13 -1.60 11.75 -52.84
C LYS A 13 -0.08 11.81 -52.63
N PRO A 14 0.63 10.67 -52.73
CA PRO A 14 2.07 10.61 -52.51
C PRO A 14 2.79 11.38 -53.62
N LYS A 15 3.54 12.43 -53.26
CA LYS A 15 4.55 12.98 -54.15
C LYS A 15 5.67 11.94 -54.26
N LYS A 16 5.83 11.38 -55.47
CA LYS A 16 7.01 10.64 -55.92
C LYS A 16 8.27 11.42 -55.52
N GLN A 17 8.92 11.03 -54.42
CA GLN A 17 10.30 11.43 -54.17
C GLN A 17 11.16 10.62 -55.16
N LYS A 18 11.78 11.36 -56.08
CA LYS A 18 12.86 10.88 -56.93
C LYS A 18 13.86 10.14 -56.04
N LYS A 19 14.11 8.88 -56.37
CA LYS A 19 15.32 8.16 -55.93
C LYS A 19 16.52 8.87 -56.57
N GLU A 20 17.00 9.93 -55.93
CA GLU A 20 18.42 10.28 -56.07
C GLU A 20 19.20 9.20 -55.34
N LYS A 21 19.70 8.23 -56.13
CA LYS A 21 20.85 7.42 -55.74
C LYS A 21 22.02 8.39 -55.56
N VAL A 22 22.14 8.95 -54.35
CA VAL A 22 23.39 9.54 -53.91
C VAL A 22 24.37 8.38 -53.83
N LEU A 23 25.22 8.29 -54.86
CA LEU A 23 26.48 7.57 -54.81
C LEU A 23 27.22 8.06 -53.56
N LYS A 24 27.12 7.31 -52.46
CA LYS A 24 28.05 7.41 -51.34
C LYS A 24 29.42 7.03 -51.90
N GLN A 25 30.13 8.03 -52.43
CA GLN A 25 31.58 7.99 -52.50
C GLN A 25 32.04 7.61 -51.09
N ARG A 26 32.66 6.43 -50.96
CA ARG A 26 33.45 6.07 -49.79
C ARG A 26 34.59 7.08 -49.69
N LYS A 27 34.31 8.25 -49.11
CA LYS A 27 35.33 9.05 -48.45
C LYS A 27 35.84 8.15 -47.34
N ILE A 28 37.06 7.64 -47.49
CA ILE A 28 37.83 7.09 -46.37
C ILE A 28 37.76 8.16 -45.30
N SER A 29 37.00 7.91 -44.22
CA SER A 29 36.82 8.93 -43.20
C SER A 29 38.18 9.15 -42.56
N PHE A 30 38.65 10.40 -42.55
CA PHE A 30 39.83 10.77 -41.79
C PHE A 30 39.68 10.47 -40.28
N SER A 31 38.48 10.08 -39.82
CA SER A 31 38.25 9.58 -38.46
C SER A 31 38.84 8.19 -38.20
N TYR A 32 38.93 7.29 -39.20
CA TYR A 32 39.55 5.97 -38.99
C TYR A 32 41.03 6.14 -38.64
N LEU A 33 41.73 7.08 -39.28
CA LEU A 33 43.13 7.41 -39.02
C LEU A 33 43.39 7.89 -37.57
N GLN A 34 42.36 8.40 -36.88
CA GLN A 34 42.49 8.88 -35.49
C GLN A 34 42.28 7.78 -34.45
N THR A 35 41.62 6.67 -34.83
CA THR A 35 41.41 5.50 -33.97
C THR A 35 42.72 4.77 -33.66
N ILE A 36 42.77 4.06 -32.54
CA ILE A 36 43.91 3.20 -32.18
C ILE A 36 44.10 2.15 -33.27
N ARG A 37 43.00 1.53 -33.73
CA ARG A 37 43.02 0.53 -34.80
C ARG A 37 43.62 1.10 -36.09
N GLY A 38 43.21 2.30 -36.48
CA GLY A 38 43.71 2.99 -37.67
C GLY A 38 45.20 3.28 -37.61
N LYS A 39 45.67 3.85 -36.49
CA LYS A 39 47.09 4.13 -36.24
C LYS A 39 47.93 2.85 -36.36
N ILE A 40 47.48 1.74 -35.75
CA ILE A 40 48.14 0.43 -35.86
C ILE A 40 48.21 -0.03 -37.32
N THR A 41 47.09 -0.05 -38.04
CA THR A 41 47.06 -0.54 -39.44
C THR A 41 47.99 0.24 -40.37
N ILE A 42 48.17 1.55 -40.16
CA ILE A 42 49.06 2.37 -41.00
C ILE A 42 50.52 2.13 -40.66
N SER A 43 50.87 2.07 -39.38
CA SER A 43 52.24 1.81 -38.95
C SER A 43 52.75 0.48 -39.49
N PHE A 44 51.95 -0.59 -39.38
CA PHE A 44 52.28 -1.89 -39.95
C PHE A 44 52.24 -1.91 -41.48
N GLY A 45 51.31 -1.17 -42.11
CA GLY A 45 51.23 -1.06 -43.56
C GLY A 45 52.48 -0.42 -44.19
N ILE A 46 52.98 0.68 -43.61
CA ILE A 46 54.21 1.36 -44.06
C ILE A 46 55.43 0.43 -43.93
N LEU A 47 55.54 -0.29 -42.82
CA LEU A 47 56.62 -1.26 -42.60
C LEU A 47 56.60 -2.41 -43.61
N THR A 48 55.41 -2.93 -43.91
CA THR A 48 55.24 -4.02 -44.87
C THR A 48 55.65 -3.59 -46.28
N ILE A 49 55.27 -2.38 -46.72
CA ILE A 49 55.67 -1.84 -48.02
C ILE A 49 57.20 -1.70 -48.10
N LEU A 50 57.84 -1.23 -47.03
CA LEU A 50 59.29 -1.04 -47.00
C LEU A 50 60.05 -2.39 -47.07
N LEU A 51 59.55 -3.44 -46.42
CA LEU A 51 60.09 -4.80 -46.53
C LEU A 51 59.93 -5.40 -47.94
N ILE A 52 58.80 -5.12 -48.61
CA ILE A 52 58.58 -5.56 -50.00
C ILE A 52 59.61 -4.90 -50.92
N ILE A 53 59.83 -3.58 -50.78
CA ILE A 53 60.83 -2.85 -51.57
C ILE A 53 62.23 -3.45 -51.37
N LEU A 54 62.63 -3.70 -50.13
CA LEU A 54 63.93 -4.31 -49.80
C LEU A 54 64.10 -5.70 -50.45
N SER A 55 63.04 -6.52 -50.44
CA SER A 55 63.07 -7.86 -51.01
C SER A 55 63.21 -7.82 -52.55
N ILE A 56 62.49 -6.90 -53.21
CA ILE A 56 62.55 -6.71 -54.65
C ILE A 56 63.95 -6.24 -55.09
N THR A 57 64.53 -5.25 -54.40
CA THR A 57 65.86 -4.73 -54.77
C THR A 57 66.96 -5.77 -54.58
N SER A 58 66.92 -6.56 -53.51
CA SER A 58 67.87 -7.66 -53.28
C SER A 58 67.79 -8.73 -54.38
N TYR A 59 66.58 -9.12 -54.77
CA TYR A 59 66.38 -10.11 -55.84
C TYR A 59 66.93 -9.65 -57.20
N LEU A 60 66.66 -8.39 -57.59
CA LEU A 60 67.14 -7.83 -58.86
C LEU A 60 68.67 -7.77 -58.93
N SER A 61 69.33 -7.44 -57.82
CA SER A 61 70.79 -7.37 -57.72
C SER A 61 71.45 -8.74 -57.87
N MET A 62 70.87 -9.79 -57.26
CA MET A 62 71.40 -11.15 -57.34
C MET A 62 71.37 -11.68 -58.79
N ASN A 63 70.27 -11.46 -59.51
CA ASN A 63 70.14 -11.87 -60.91
C ASN A 63 71.12 -11.14 -61.85
N GLN A 64 71.54 -9.91 -61.52
CA GLN A 64 72.55 -9.20 -62.32
C GLN A 64 73.95 -9.76 -62.08
N LEU A 65 74.27 -10.16 -60.84
CA LEU A 65 75.56 -10.75 -60.48
C LEU A 65 75.76 -12.11 -61.17
N GLU A 66 74.73 -12.96 -61.16
CA GLU A 66 74.75 -14.29 -61.79
C GLU A 66 75.11 -14.20 -63.29
N LYS A 67 74.46 -13.31 -64.04
CA LYS A 67 74.70 -13.12 -65.48
C LYS A 67 76.14 -12.72 -65.82
N GLU A 68 76.79 -11.94 -64.97
CA GLU A 68 78.15 -11.46 -65.22
C GLU A 68 79.19 -12.54 -64.85
N ILE A 69 78.92 -13.34 -63.82
CA ILE A 69 79.73 -14.51 -63.48
C ILE A 69 79.69 -15.55 -64.63
N ASP A 70 78.50 -15.86 -65.16
CA ASP A 70 78.34 -16.80 -66.27
C ASP A 70 79.14 -16.39 -67.51
N ARG A 71 79.27 -15.08 -67.76
CA ARG A 71 80.04 -14.57 -68.91
C ARG A 71 81.54 -14.73 -68.72
N ILE A 72 82.05 -14.52 -67.49
CA ILE A 72 83.47 -14.70 -67.18
C ILE A 72 83.85 -16.18 -67.30
N VAL A 73 83.06 -17.07 -66.72
CA VAL A 73 83.33 -18.51 -66.72
C VAL A 73 83.09 -19.12 -68.10
N GLY A 74 81.98 -18.78 -68.76
CA GLY A 74 81.56 -19.40 -70.01
C GLY A 74 82.23 -18.85 -71.28
N ASN A 75 82.81 -17.65 -71.24
CA ASN A 75 83.47 -17.04 -72.39
C ASN A 75 84.92 -16.65 -72.11
N ASP A 76 85.15 -15.75 -71.15
CA ASP A 76 86.48 -15.12 -70.98
C ASP A 76 87.57 -16.16 -70.62
N LEU A 77 87.24 -17.14 -69.76
CA LEU A 77 88.13 -18.25 -69.40
C LEU A 77 88.37 -19.22 -70.57
N VAL A 78 87.33 -19.50 -71.37
CA VAL A 78 87.43 -20.39 -72.54
C VAL A 78 88.33 -19.75 -73.60
N VAL A 79 88.22 -18.44 -73.85
CA VAL A 79 89.10 -17.70 -74.77
C VAL A 79 90.57 -17.83 -74.36
N HIS A 80 90.87 -17.63 -73.08
CA HIS A 80 92.22 -17.80 -72.54
C HIS A 80 92.75 -19.24 -72.76
N GLU A 81 91.95 -20.25 -72.44
CA GLU A 81 92.30 -21.67 -72.64
C GLU A 81 92.67 -21.99 -74.09
N LYS A 82 91.91 -21.48 -75.08
CA LYS A 82 92.17 -21.75 -76.51
C LYS A 82 93.46 -21.09 -76.99
N ILE A 83 93.77 -19.89 -76.51
CA ILE A 83 95.00 -19.16 -76.87
C ILE A 83 96.23 -19.89 -76.36
N GLN A 84 96.19 -20.31 -75.09
CA GLN A 84 97.27 -21.10 -74.50
C GLN A 84 97.42 -22.46 -75.21
N GLY A 85 96.31 -23.05 -75.68
CA GLY A 85 96.32 -24.25 -76.52
C GLY A 85 97.04 -24.06 -77.86
N ILE A 86 96.84 -22.92 -78.55
CA ILE A 86 97.55 -22.58 -79.80
C ILE A 86 99.05 -22.43 -79.53
N LEU A 87 99.42 -21.69 -78.48
CA LEU A 87 100.81 -21.48 -78.12
C LEU A 87 101.54 -22.80 -77.82
N LYS A 88 100.94 -23.65 -76.99
CA LYS A 88 101.48 -24.97 -76.64
C LYS A 88 101.68 -25.86 -77.86
N SER A 89 100.71 -25.87 -78.79
CA SER A 89 100.77 -26.68 -80.01
C SER A 89 101.82 -26.16 -80.98
N SER A 90 102.09 -24.86 -80.97
CA SER A 90 103.14 -24.25 -81.79
C SER A 90 104.53 -24.75 -81.38
N TYR A 91 104.80 -24.85 -80.07
CA TYR A 91 106.05 -25.47 -79.60
C TYR A 91 106.16 -26.96 -79.99
N THR A 92 105.03 -27.66 -80.06
CA THR A 92 105.00 -29.07 -80.49
C THR A 92 105.38 -29.21 -81.97
N ILE A 93 104.85 -28.33 -82.83
CA ILE A 93 105.21 -28.26 -84.25
C ILE A 93 106.69 -27.94 -84.44
N GLU A 94 107.25 -26.97 -83.71
CA GLU A 94 108.67 -26.62 -83.81
C GLU A 94 109.59 -27.78 -83.38
N SER A 95 109.22 -28.49 -82.31
CA SER A 95 109.94 -29.68 -81.88
C SER A 95 109.86 -30.81 -82.91
N ALA A 96 108.68 -31.01 -83.51
CA ALA A 96 108.44 -32.03 -84.52
C ALA A 96 109.19 -31.74 -85.83
N GLU A 97 109.17 -30.49 -86.30
CA GLU A 97 109.95 -30.01 -87.44
C GLU A 97 111.44 -30.33 -87.24
N ARG A 98 112.04 -29.88 -86.13
CA ARG A 98 113.48 -30.09 -85.87
C ARG A 98 113.81 -31.57 -85.77
N GLY A 99 112.96 -32.36 -85.10
CA GLY A 99 113.09 -33.81 -85.01
C GLY A 99 113.12 -34.47 -86.39
N TYR A 100 112.16 -34.14 -87.25
CA TYR A 100 112.08 -34.66 -88.61
C TYR A 100 113.23 -34.18 -89.50
N ALA A 101 113.56 -32.89 -89.47
CA ALA A 101 114.62 -32.30 -90.28
C ALA A 101 115.99 -32.92 -89.97
N ILE A 102 116.28 -33.22 -88.71
CA ILE A 102 117.54 -33.84 -88.27
C ILE A 102 117.54 -35.34 -88.59
N THR A 103 116.52 -36.08 -88.15
CA THR A 103 116.55 -37.55 -88.16
C THR A 103 116.01 -38.18 -89.44
N GLY A 104 115.07 -37.51 -90.11
CA GLY A 104 114.26 -38.09 -91.19
C GLY A 104 113.17 -39.06 -90.71
N ASP A 105 113.00 -39.26 -89.39
CA ASP A 105 112.02 -40.19 -88.85
C ASP A 105 110.59 -39.65 -89.00
N LYS A 106 109.79 -40.37 -89.80
CA LYS A 106 108.39 -40.00 -90.07
C LYS A 106 107.51 -40.00 -88.83
N SER A 107 107.93 -40.60 -87.71
CA SER A 107 107.21 -40.54 -86.43
C SER A 107 106.98 -39.09 -85.94
N PHE A 108 107.81 -38.14 -86.37
CA PHE A 108 107.65 -36.71 -86.06
C PHE A 108 106.58 -36.00 -86.92
N LEU A 109 106.11 -36.60 -88.02
CA LEU A 109 105.10 -35.97 -88.88
C LEU A 109 103.69 -36.02 -88.29
N ASP A 110 103.35 -37.07 -87.53
CA ASP A 110 102.03 -37.19 -86.89
C ASP A 110 101.76 -36.10 -85.84
N PRO A 111 102.69 -35.84 -84.88
CA PRO A 111 102.56 -34.71 -83.96
C PRO A 111 102.46 -33.37 -84.69
N TYR A 112 103.22 -33.20 -85.79
CA TYR A 112 103.16 -31.99 -86.61
C TYR A 112 101.76 -31.77 -87.21
N TYR A 113 101.23 -32.73 -87.96
CA TYR A 113 99.93 -32.60 -88.63
C TYR A 113 98.78 -32.49 -87.61
N THR A 114 98.86 -33.22 -86.49
CA THR A 114 97.84 -33.17 -85.44
C THR A 114 97.81 -31.81 -84.75
N SER A 115 98.98 -31.25 -84.41
CA SER A 115 99.08 -29.92 -83.81
C SER A 115 98.68 -28.82 -84.79
N LYS A 116 98.97 -28.96 -86.09
CA LYS A 116 98.51 -28.02 -87.14
C LYS A 116 96.99 -27.97 -87.19
N LYS A 117 96.33 -29.13 -87.28
CA LYS A 117 94.86 -29.24 -87.23
C LYS A 117 94.29 -28.67 -85.94
N TYR A 118 94.92 -28.93 -84.80
CA TYR A 118 94.49 -28.41 -83.50
C TYR A 118 94.59 -26.87 -83.44
N ILE A 119 95.64 -26.27 -84.02
CA ILE A 119 95.75 -24.81 -84.10
C ILE A 119 94.65 -24.25 -85.01
N ASP A 120 94.42 -24.83 -86.19
CA ASP A 120 93.36 -24.37 -87.11
C ASP A 120 91.97 -24.40 -86.45
N ASP A 121 91.64 -25.50 -85.76
CA ASP A 121 90.37 -25.65 -85.05
C ASP A 121 90.24 -24.66 -83.89
N ASN A 122 91.33 -24.40 -83.16
CA ASN A 122 91.31 -23.42 -82.07
C ASN A 122 91.26 -21.98 -82.58
N ILE A 123 91.89 -21.63 -83.69
CA ILE A 123 91.75 -20.32 -84.32
C ILE A 123 90.29 -20.10 -84.74
N LYS A 124 89.63 -21.09 -85.37
CA LYS A 124 88.20 -21.02 -85.71
C LYS A 124 87.31 -20.83 -84.47
N LYS A 125 87.56 -21.59 -83.41
CA LYS A 125 86.82 -21.46 -82.14
C LYS A 125 87.06 -20.11 -81.49
N LEU A 126 88.30 -19.65 -81.44
CA LEU A 126 88.67 -18.33 -80.90
C LEU A 126 87.91 -17.23 -81.61
N ARG A 127 87.85 -17.29 -82.94
CA ARG A 127 87.08 -16.35 -83.78
C ARG A 127 85.60 -16.33 -83.44
N SER A 128 85.01 -17.49 -83.14
CA SER A 128 83.60 -17.59 -82.74
C SER A 128 83.31 -17.03 -81.35
N LEU A 129 84.23 -17.22 -80.39
CA LEU A 129 84.10 -16.75 -79.01
C LEU A 129 84.24 -15.22 -78.91
N VAL A 130 85.05 -14.64 -79.80
CA VAL A 130 85.40 -13.21 -79.80
C VAL A 130 84.66 -12.43 -80.89
N LYS A 131 83.65 -13.05 -81.53
CA LYS A 131 82.91 -12.48 -82.68
C LYS A 131 82.31 -11.10 -82.41
N ASP A 132 81.96 -10.83 -81.15
CA ASP A 132 81.30 -9.60 -80.72
C ASP A 132 82.30 -8.48 -80.39
N SER A 133 83.61 -8.79 -80.39
CA SER A 133 84.68 -7.84 -80.09
C SER A 133 85.56 -7.62 -81.32
N LYS A 134 85.30 -6.50 -82.03
CA LYS A 134 86.08 -6.09 -83.20
C LYS A 134 87.59 -6.02 -82.93
N SER A 135 87.97 -5.54 -81.74
CA SER A 135 89.38 -5.45 -81.33
C SER A 135 90.02 -6.83 -81.10
N GLN A 136 89.29 -7.77 -80.51
CA GLN A 136 89.79 -9.13 -80.31
C GLN A 136 89.87 -9.89 -81.63
N LEU A 137 88.86 -9.78 -82.50
CA LEU A 137 88.89 -10.34 -83.86
C LEU A 137 90.16 -9.94 -84.63
N GLN A 138 90.53 -8.66 -84.63
CA GLN A 138 91.76 -8.18 -85.27
C GLN A 138 93.04 -8.82 -84.70
N LYS A 139 93.07 -9.08 -83.39
CA LYS A 139 94.20 -9.78 -82.75
C LYS A 139 94.21 -11.26 -83.14
N VAL A 140 93.05 -11.92 -83.26
CA VAL A 140 92.95 -13.29 -83.81
C VAL A 140 93.45 -13.34 -85.24
N ASP A 141 93.03 -12.40 -86.09
CA ASP A 141 93.48 -12.31 -87.48
C ASP A 141 95.01 -12.14 -87.57
N SER A 142 95.60 -11.38 -86.64
CA SER A 142 97.05 -11.19 -86.54
C SER A 142 97.77 -12.47 -86.07
N ILE A 143 97.16 -13.27 -85.19
CA ILE A 143 97.70 -14.59 -84.79
C ILE A 143 97.61 -15.55 -85.96
N GLU A 144 96.46 -15.62 -86.63
CA GLU A 144 96.20 -16.50 -87.76
C GLU A 144 97.15 -16.21 -88.94
N SER A 145 97.33 -14.92 -89.28
CA SER A 145 98.27 -14.50 -90.32
C SER A 145 99.71 -14.93 -89.99
N SER A 146 100.19 -14.62 -88.78
CA SER A 146 101.53 -15.02 -88.34
C SER A 146 101.68 -16.55 -88.30
N TYR A 147 100.64 -17.27 -87.92
CA TYR A 147 100.62 -18.73 -87.91
C TYR A 147 100.73 -19.32 -89.32
N TYR A 148 100.00 -18.81 -90.32
CA TYR A 148 100.09 -19.34 -91.69
C TYR A 148 101.47 -19.09 -92.31
N PHE A 149 102.06 -17.90 -92.12
CA PHE A 149 103.43 -17.63 -92.58
C PHE A 149 104.44 -18.54 -91.88
N TRP A 150 104.30 -18.70 -90.57
CA TRP A 150 105.14 -19.60 -89.79
C TRP A 150 104.99 -21.05 -90.25
N SER A 151 103.77 -21.59 -90.28
CA SER A 151 103.50 -22.95 -90.74
C SER A 151 103.99 -23.20 -92.16
N GLY A 152 103.87 -22.23 -93.07
CA GLY A 152 104.37 -22.36 -94.44
C GLY A 152 105.90 -22.46 -94.51
N SER A 153 106.60 -21.76 -93.61
CA SER A 153 108.06 -21.93 -93.46
C SER A 153 108.43 -23.32 -92.95
N ILE A 154 107.65 -23.86 -92.00
CA ILE A 154 107.83 -25.21 -91.47
C ILE A 154 107.52 -26.27 -92.55
N ASP A 155 106.45 -26.08 -93.33
CA ASP A 155 106.09 -26.95 -94.47
C ASP A 155 107.24 -27.02 -95.48
N SER A 156 107.93 -25.90 -95.72
CA SER A 156 109.09 -25.83 -96.62
C SER A 156 110.27 -26.64 -96.09
N VAL A 157 110.52 -26.61 -94.78
CA VAL A 157 111.56 -27.43 -94.11
C VAL A 157 111.23 -28.92 -94.22
N ILE A 158 109.98 -29.30 -93.96
CA ILE A 158 109.51 -30.68 -94.08
C ILE A 158 109.64 -31.18 -95.54
N GLN A 159 109.25 -30.37 -96.52
CA GLN A 159 109.37 -30.71 -97.94
C GLN A 159 110.83 -30.83 -98.41
N ALA A 160 111.69 -29.90 -98.00
CA ALA A 160 113.13 -29.98 -98.30
C ALA A 160 113.73 -31.28 -97.75
N ARG A 161 113.38 -31.67 -96.52
CA ARG A 161 113.83 -32.95 -95.94
C ARG A 161 113.29 -34.16 -96.71
N GLN A 162 112.05 -34.10 -97.18
CA GLN A 162 111.35 -35.21 -97.80
C GLN A 162 111.76 -35.46 -99.27
N PHE A 163 112.08 -34.39 -100.01
CA PHE A 163 112.32 -34.45 -101.45
C PHE A 163 113.73 -34.02 -101.89
N GLN A 164 114.51 -33.43 -100.99
CA GLN A 164 115.89 -32.97 -101.26
C GLN A 164 116.86 -33.66 -100.29
N SER A 165 117.64 -32.89 -99.51
CA SER A 165 118.62 -33.42 -98.57
C SER A 165 118.44 -32.90 -97.14
N GLU A 166 119.10 -33.55 -96.18
CA GLU A 166 119.20 -33.05 -94.80
C GLU A 166 119.75 -31.64 -94.72
N LYS A 167 120.74 -31.36 -95.57
CA LYS A 167 121.47 -30.11 -95.56
C LYS A 167 120.56 -28.96 -95.99
N ASP A 168 119.67 -29.20 -96.96
CA ASP A 168 118.70 -28.21 -97.43
C ASP A 168 117.66 -27.90 -96.35
N ALA A 169 117.14 -28.92 -95.66
CA ALA A 169 116.22 -28.73 -94.55
C ALA A 169 116.88 -27.97 -93.37
N ARG A 170 118.12 -28.32 -93.00
CA ARG A 170 118.86 -27.61 -91.94
C ARG A 170 119.19 -26.17 -92.32
N ASN A 171 119.52 -25.89 -93.58
CA ASN A 171 119.78 -24.54 -94.06
C ASN A 171 118.52 -23.67 -93.94
N LEU A 172 117.35 -24.20 -94.31
CA LEU A 172 116.08 -23.47 -94.16
C LEU A 172 115.72 -23.19 -92.70
N ILE A 173 116.11 -24.07 -91.77
CA ILE A 173 116.01 -23.80 -90.33
C ILE A 173 116.99 -22.70 -89.90
N GLN A 174 118.21 -22.68 -90.46
CA GLN A 174 119.25 -21.68 -90.16
C GLN A 174 118.95 -20.29 -90.72
N ASP A 175 118.22 -20.17 -91.84
CA ASP A 175 117.85 -18.91 -92.49
C ASP A 175 116.89 -18.02 -91.66
N ALA A 176 116.58 -18.43 -90.43
CA ALA A 176 115.88 -17.68 -89.39
C ALA A 176 114.44 -17.24 -89.70
N HIS A 177 113.95 -17.38 -90.93
CA HIS A 177 112.59 -16.98 -91.34
C HIS A 177 111.49 -17.60 -90.46
N GLY A 178 111.56 -18.91 -90.18
CA GLY A 178 110.58 -19.57 -89.30
C GLY A 178 110.62 -19.07 -87.86
N LYS A 179 111.82 -18.77 -87.33
CA LYS A 179 111.97 -18.25 -85.96
C LYS A 179 111.35 -16.85 -85.82
N ASP A 180 111.52 -15.99 -86.83
CA ASP A 180 110.94 -14.65 -86.83
C ASP A 180 109.41 -14.67 -86.90
N TYR A 181 108.83 -15.54 -87.75
CA TYR A 181 107.37 -15.70 -87.80
C TYR A 181 106.79 -16.30 -86.51
N MET A 182 107.48 -17.27 -85.89
CA MET A 182 107.11 -17.79 -84.57
C MET A 182 107.16 -16.70 -83.50
N GLY A 183 108.22 -15.88 -83.48
CA GLY A 183 108.34 -14.75 -82.56
C GLY A 183 107.23 -13.72 -82.72
N LYS A 184 106.82 -13.42 -83.95
CA LYS A 184 105.65 -12.57 -84.24
C LYS A 184 104.35 -13.22 -83.76
N MET A 185 104.16 -14.51 -83.98
CA MET A 185 102.98 -15.23 -83.52
C MET A 185 102.90 -15.25 -81.99
N GLN A 186 103.99 -15.56 -81.29
CA GLN A 186 104.08 -15.51 -79.83
C GLN A 186 103.78 -14.12 -79.29
N THR A 187 104.32 -13.07 -79.94
CA THR A 187 104.04 -11.67 -79.57
C THR A 187 102.55 -11.36 -79.71
N ASN A 188 101.92 -11.77 -80.82
CA ASN A 188 100.49 -11.55 -81.05
C ASN A 188 99.62 -12.34 -80.07
N ILE A 189 99.99 -13.60 -79.77
CA ILE A 189 99.34 -14.45 -78.77
C ILE A 189 99.41 -13.80 -77.39
N ASN A 190 100.60 -13.41 -76.92
CA ASN A 190 100.77 -12.79 -75.61
C ASN A 190 100.06 -11.43 -75.53
N ALA A 191 100.06 -10.65 -76.61
CA ALA A 191 99.33 -9.38 -76.69
C ALA A 191 97.81 -9.56 -76.70
N PHE A 192 97.29 -10.67 -77.23
CA PHE A 192 95.88 -11.02 -77.08
C PHE A 192 95.61 -11.42 -75.63
N ASP A 193 96.40 -12.36 -75.09
CA ASP A 193 96.15 -12.95 -73.78
C ASP A 193 96.18 -11.92 -72.65
N ASN A 194 97.14 -10.99 -72.70
CA ASN A 194 97.22 -9.87 -71.78
C ASN A 194 96.01 -8.93 -71.90
N ALA A 195 95.52 -8.68 -73.12
CA ALA A 195 94.34 -7.85 -73.32
C ALA A 195 93.06 -8.52 -72.81
N GLN A 196 92.92 -9.83 -73.02
CA GLN A 196 91.81 -10.62 -72.49
C GLN A 196 91.84 -10.69 -70.96
N SER A 197 93.00 -10.97 -70.38
CA SER A 197 93.19 -11.02 -68.93
C SER A 197 92.91 -9.67 -68.28
N LYS A 198 93.34 -8.56 -68.89
CA LYS A 198 93.06 -7.21 -68.39
C LYS A 198 91.56 -6.87 -68.46
N ALA A 199 90.90 -7.19 -69.58
CA ALA A 199 89.45 -6.98 -69.73
C ALA A 199 88.63 -7.80 -68.71
N SER A 200 89.04 -9.04 -68.42
CA SER A 200 88.42 -9.87 -67.40
C SER A 200 88.62 -9.28 -65.99
N GLN A 201 89.82 -8.78 -65.68
CA GLN A 201 90.11 -8.14 -64.40
C GLN A 201 89.29 -6.86 -64.19
N ASP A 202 89.21 -5.99 -65.20
CA ASP A 202 88.43 -4.75 -65.11
C ASP A 202 86.92 -5.04 -64.91
N ARG A 203 86.44 -6.16 -65.47
CA ARG A 203 85.05 -6.61 -65.25
C ARG A 203 84.83 -7.11 -63.82
N ILE A 204 85.76 -7.86 -63.25
CA ILE A 204 85.72 -8.30 -61.84
C ILE A 204 85.71 -7.08 -60.90
N ASP A 205 86.55 -6.08 -61.16
CA ASP A 205 86.62 -4.85 -60.36
C ASP A 205 85.31 -4.03 -60.44
N SER A 206 84.70 -3.98 -61.64
CA SER A 206 83.37 -3.37 -61.83
C SER A 206 82.28 -4.11 -61.04
N LEU A 207 82.32 -5.44 -61.00
CA LEU A 207 81.38 -6.25 -60.21
C LEU A 207 81.52 -6.00 -58.71
N HIS A 208 82.76 -5.98 -58.19
CA HIS A 208 83.00 -5.64 -56.79
C HIS A 208 82.44 -4.27 -56.42
N THR A 209 82.58 -3.28 -57.30
CA THR A 209 82.02 -1.94 -57.09
C THR A 209 80.49 -1.97 -57.04
N LYS A 210 79.84 -2.67 -57.98
CA LYS A 210 78.38 -2.82 -57.99
C LYS A 210 77.85 -3.54 -56.74
N VAL A 211 78.51 -4.60 -56.31
CA VAL A 211 78.15 -5.35 -55.09
C VAL A 211 78.21 -4.44 -53.86
N LYS A 212 79.29 -3.66 -53.68
CA LYS A 212 79.42 -2.73 -52.54
C LYS A 212 78.34 -1.64 -52.51
N ILE A 213 77.97 -1.08 -53.66
CA ILE A 213 76.87 -0.08 -53.72
C ILE A 213 75.54 -0.74 -53.31
N MET A 214 75.29 -1.97 -53.77
CA MET A 214 74.06 -2.69 -53.44
C MET A 214 73.99 -3.10 -51.96
N GLU A 215 75.10 -3.53 -51.36
CA GLU A 215 75.21 -3.79 -49.92
C GLU A 215 74.88 -2.53 -49.11
N GLY A 216 75.43 -1.38 -49.51
CA GLY A 216 75.17 -0.09 -48.85
C GLY A 216 73.70 0.33 -48.89
N ILE A 217 73.03 0.19 -50.04
CA ILE A 217 71.60 0.50 -50.18
C ILE A 217 70.74 -0.43 -49.31
N SER A 218 71.03 -1.73 -49.31
CA SER A 218 70.31 -2.72 -48.50
C SER A 218 70.46 -2.44 -47.00
N LEU A 219 71.68 -2.14 -46.55
CA LEU A 219 71.97 -1.84 -45.16
C LEU A 219 71.26 -0.55 -44.72
N PHE A 220 71.31 0.50 -45.53
CA PHE A 220 70.59 1.76 -45.25
C PHE A 220 69.08 1.55 -45.10
N LEU A 221 68.44 0.86 -46.06
CA LEU A 221 67.01 0.59 -46.02
C LEU A 221 66.60 -0.26 -44.80
N SER A 222 67.43 -1.25 -44.43
CA SER A 222 67.19 -2.06 -43.23
C SER A 222 67.27 -1.23 -41.94
N LEU A 223 68.24 -0.33 -41.83
CA LEU A 223 68.43 0.53 -40.67
C LEU A 223 67.28 1.54 -40.54
N ALA A 224 66.87 2.14 -41.67
CA ALA A 224 65.73 3.04 -41.72
C ALA A 224 64.42 2.35 -41.29
N ALA A 225 64.21 1.10 -41.69
CA ALA A 225 63.05 0.31 -41.27
C ALA A 225 63.02 0.08 -39.76
N ILE A 226 64.15 -0.28 -39.15
CA ILE A 226 64.28 -0.51 -37.71
C ILE A 226 63.98 0.77 -36.93
N ILE A 227 64.61 1.89 -37.31
CA ILE A 227 64.42 3.19 -36.64
C ILE A 227 62.95 3.62 -36.73
N LEU A 228 62.32 3.49 -37.91
CA LEU A 228 60.92 3.84 -38.09
C LEU A 228 59.99 2.98 -37.23
N THR A 229 60.28 1.68 -37.10
CA THR A 229 59.55 0.75 -36.24
C THR A 229 59.59 1.20 -34.77
N ILE A 230 60.78 1.56 -34.27
CA ILE A 230 60.97 2.00 -32.89
C ILE A 230 60.20 3.30 -32.63
N ILE A 231 60.28 4.29 -33.52
CA ILE A 231 59.59 5.58 -33.39
C ILE A 231 58.07 5.38 -33.34
N LEU A 232 57.50 4.62 -34.29
CA LEU A 232 56.06 4.37 -34.36
C LEU A 232 55.56 3.59 -33.13
N SER A 233 56.33 2.59 -32.67
CA SER A 233 55.99 1.78 -31.49
C SER A 233 55.99 2.61 -30.21
N LEU A 234 57.01 3.46 -30.00
CA LEU A 234 57.09 4.33 -28.83
C LEU A 234 56.00 5.41 -28.83
N ALA A 235 55.68 5.99 -29.98
CA ALA A 235 54.61 6.98 -30.11
C ALA A 235 53.23 6.39 -29.75
N LEU A 236 52.93 5.19 -30.27
CA LEU A 236 51.68 4.49 -29.98
C LEU A 236 51.59 4.07 -28.51
N SER A 237 52.67 3.50 -27.97
CA SER A 237 52.75 3.06 -26.56
C SER A 237 52.54 4.21 -25.58
N ARG A 238 53.20 5.36 -25.81
CA ARG A 238 53.03 6.56 -24.97
C ARG A 238 51.59 7.08 -24.99
N SER A 239 50.95 7.11 -26.16
CA SER A 239 49.57 7.59 -26.31
C SER A 239 48.57 6.71 -25.54
N ILE A 240 48.70 5.38 -25.67
CA ILE A 240 47.81 4.42 -24.99
C ILE A 240 48.05 4.47 -23.48
N LYS A 241 49.31 4.35 -23.04
CA LYS A 241 49.66 4.32 -21.61
C LYS A 241 49.19 5.57 -20.86
N SER A 242 49.37 6.75 -21.46
CA SER A 242 48.99 8.03 -20.83
C SER A 242 47.47 8.13 -20.65
N ASN A 243 46.69 7.84 -21.69
CA ASN A 243 45.23 7.97 -21.63
C ASN A 243 44.59 6.89 -20.75
N VAL A 244 45.07 5.64 -20.80
CA VAL A 244 44.61 4.57 -19.90
C VAL A 244 44.89 4.90 -18.43
N ARG A 245 46.08 5.41 -18.12
CA ARG A 245 46.43 5.81 -16.75
C ARG A 245 45.56 6.97 -16.24
N LYS A 246 45.18 7.91 -17.11
CA LYS A 246 44.25 8.99 -16.73
C LYS A 246 42.85 8.47 -16.43
N ILE A 247 42.30 7.60 -17.29
CA ILE A 247 40.98 7.00 -17.05
C ILE A 247 40.99 6.20 -15.74
N SER A 248 41.95 5.27 -15.60
CA SER A 248 42.08 4.45 -14.40
C SER A 248 42.35 5.27 -13.14
N GLY A 249 43.22 6.28 -13.24
CA GLY A 249 43.53 7.19 -12.13
C GLY A 249 42.31 8.01 -11.70
N SER A 250 41.55 8.56 -12.64
CA SER A 250 40.32 9.30 -12.31
C SER A 250 39.24 8.42 -11.68
N ILE A 251 39.09 7.16 -12.12
CA ILE A 251 38.18 6.20 -11.47
C ILE A 251 38.64 5.92 -10.04
N LEU A 252 39.94 5.67 -9.84
CA LEU A 252 40.51 5.42 -8.52
C LEU A 252 40.38 6.65 -7.60
N ASP A 253 40.60 7.86 -8.12
CA ASP A 253 40.47 9.11 -7.38
C ASP A 253 39.01 9.36 -6.95
N ILE A 254 38.04 9.00 -7.80
CA ILE A 254 36.61 9.06 -7.43
C ILE A 254 36.31 8.07 -6.30
N ALA A 255 36.80 6.83 -6.41
CA ALA A 255 36.58 5.80 -5.40
C ALA A 255 37.27 6.12 -4.05
N ASN A 256 38.54 6.52 -4.09
CA ASN A 256 39.32 6.84 -2.88
C ASN A 256 38.87 8.13 -2.19
N ALA A 257 38.27 9.07 -2.93
CA ALA A 257 37.70 10.29 -2.36
C ALA A 257 36.29 10.08 -1.78
N GLY A 258 35.91 8.85 -1.43
CA GLY A 258 34.60 8.52 -0.85
C GLY A 258 33.45 8.48 -1.87
N GLY A 259 33.76 8.48 -3.17
CA GLY A 259 32.73 8.59 -4.21
C GLY A 259 32.43 10.04 -4.57
N ASP A 260 33.45 10.82 -4.95
CA ASP A 260 33.25 12.17 -5.48
C ASP A 260 32.70 12.13 -6.91
N LEU A 261 31.37 12.09 -7.01
CA LEU A 261 30.62 11.98 -8.27
C LEU A 261 30.48 13.33 -8.98
N THR A 262 31.13 14.40 -8.50
CA THR A 262 31.22 15.70 -9.21
C THR A 262 32.35 15.70 -10.24
N LYS A 263 33.35 14.82 -10.09
CA LYS A 263 34.49 14.71 -11.01
C LYS A 263 34.11 14.03 -12.31
N ARG A 264 34.75 14.44 -13.42
CA ARG A 264 34.55 13.84 -14.75
C ARG A 264 35.89 13.48 -15.37
N ILE A 265 35.92 12.35 -16.07
CA ILE A 265 37.10 11.86 -16.78
C ILE A 265 37.24 12.66 -18.07
N GLN A 266 38.33 13.42 -18.19
CA GLN A 266 38.64 14.21 -19.39
C GLN A 266 39.91 13.68 -20.04
N ILE A 267 39.81 13.23 -21.29
CA ILE A 267 40.96 12.91 -22.12
C ILE A 267 40.90 13.70 -23.42
N LYS A 268 42.07 14.13 -23.92
CA LYS A 268 42.19 14.93 -25.16
C LYS A 268 42.29 14.07 -26.44
N SER A 269 41.97 12.78 -26.34
CA SER A 269 42.05 11.86 -27.48
C SER A 269 40.77 11.88 -28.30
N ASN A 270 40.86 11.48 -29.57
CA ASN A 270 39.70 11.27 -30.47
C ASN A 270 39.55 9.78 -30.85
N ASP A 271 40.16 8.89 -30.08
CA ASP A 271 40.12 7.45 -30.30
C ASP A 271 39.12 6.75 -29.38
N GLU A 272 39.11 5.42 -29.40
CA GLU A 272 38.20 4.58 -28.63
C GLU A 272 38.27 4.83 -27.11
N LEU A 273 39.42 5.31 -26.60
CA LEU A 273 39.54 5.67 -25.18
C LEU A 273 38.69 6.90 -24.83
N ALA A 274 38.45 7.81 -25.79
CA ALA A 274 37.60 8.97 -25.57
C ALA A 274 36.12 8.58 -25.47
N GLY A 275 35.72 7.57 -26.25
CA GLY A 275 34.45 6.88 -26.08
C GLY A 275 34.32 6.28 -24.68
N LEU A 276 35.32 5.50 -24.24
CA LEU A 276 35.34 4.90 -22.91
C LEU A 276 35.24 5.94 -21.78
N ALA A 277 35.97 7.06 -21.88
CA ALA A 277 35.89 8.14 -20.90
C ALA A 277 34.48 8.76 -20.85
N LYS A 278 33.84 8.95 -22.01
CA LYS A 278 32.46 9.46 -22.11
C LYS A 278 31.46 8.48 -21.50
N ASP A 279 31.53 7.20 -21.84
CA ASP A 279 30.63 6.17 -21.32
C ASP A 279 30.79 6.01 -19.79
N THR A 280 32.02 6.14 -19.29
CA THR A 280 32.28 6.16 -17.84
C THR A 280 31.67 7.40 -17.17
N ASN A 281 31.71 8.57 -17.80
CA ASN A 281 31.03 9.76 -17.28
C ASN A 281 29.50 9.58 -17.22
N VAL A 282 28.91 8.90 -18.20
CA VAL A 282 27.46 8.55 -18.18
C VAL A 282 27.14 7.63 -17.00
N LEU A 283 28.01 6.66 -16.70
CA LEU A 283 27.88 5.82 -15.51
C LEU A 283 27.95 6.64 -14.21
N ILE A 284 28.92 7.56 -14.11
CA ILE A 284 29.05 8.47 -12.96
C ILE A 284 27.77 9.31 -12.78
N ASP A 285 27.21 9.86 -13.86
CA ASP A 285 25.94 10.60 -13.83
C ASP A 285 24.78 9.72 -13.34
N GLY A 286 24.72 8.46 -13.78
CA GLY A 286 23.71 7.49 -13.34
C GLY A 286 23.80 7.19 -11.84
N ILE A 287 25.01 6.96 -11.32
CA ILE A 287 25.24 6.75 -9.88
C ILE A 287 24.87 8.01 -9.10
N ALA A 288 25.25 9.21 -9.56
CA ALA A 288 24.92 10.46 -8.88
C ALA A 288 23.41 10.68 -8.75
N LYS A 289 22.64 10.35 -9.80
CA LYS A 289 21.17 10.39 -9.75
C LYS A 289 20.61 9.38 -8.76
N LEU A 290 21.10 8.14 -8.77
CA LEU A 290 20.67 7.12 -7.81
C LEU A 290 20.93 7.55 -6.37
N VAL A 291 22.14 8.03 -6.06
CA VAL A 291 22.51 8.54 -4.74
C VAL A 291 21.58 9.67 -4.30
N LYS A 292 21.26 10.61 -5.20
CA LYS A 292 20.33 11.71 -4.93
C LYS A 292 18.90 11.24 -4.63
N GLU A 293 18.37 10.31 -5.43
CA GLU A 293 17.04 9.74 -5.22
C GLU A 293 16.98 8.93 -3.91
N VAL A 294 18.01 8.13 -3.59
CA VAL A 294 18.05 7.39 -2.32
C VAL A 294 18.17 8.34 -1.13
N SER A 295 18.96 9.41 -1.23
CA SER A 295 19.03 10.44 -0.17
C SER A 295 17.67 11.07 0.10
N LYS A 296 16.91 11.41 -0.95
CA LYS A 296 15.57 11.97 -0.82
C LYS A 296 14.58 10.95 -0.24
N MET A 297 14.70 9.68 -0.64
CA MET A 297 13.88 8.61 -0.08
C MET A 297 14.15 8.41 1.41
N ALA A 298 15.42 8.43 1.82
CA ALA A 298 15.81 8.34 3.22
C ALA A 298 15.27 9.52 4.05
N GLU A 299 15.36 10.74 3.53
CA GLU A 299 14.76 11.93 4.17
C GLU A 299 13.25 11.77 4.35
N ASN A 300 12.52 11.34 3.32
CA ASN A 300 11.08 11.09 3.41
C ASN A 300 10.76 10.00 4.44
N VAL A 301 11.52 8.90 4.49
CA VAL A 301 11.32 7.84 5.48
C VAL A 301 11.56 8.37 6.90
N SER A 302 12.58 9.19 7.11
CA SER A 302 12.85 9.83 8.41
C SER A 302 11.66 10.69 8.85
N VAL A 303 11.19 11.59 7.98
CA VAL A 303 10.04 12.48 8.28
C VAL A 303 8.77 11.67 8.54
N SER A 304 8.44 10.71 7.67
CA SER A 304 7.25 9.88 7.87
C SER A 304 7.34 9.01 9.13
N SER A 305 8.54 8.60 9.54
CA SER A 305 8.73 7.86 10.79
C SER A 305 8.52 8.75 12.03
N GLU A 306 8.96 10.01 11.99
CA GLU A 306 8.68 10.99 13.05
C GLU A 306 7.18 11.32 13.15
N GLU A 307 6.50 11.49 12.01
CA GLU A 307 5.04 11.66 11.98
C GLU A 307 4.31 10.42 12.52
N LEU A 308 4.79 9.22 12.19
CA LEU A 308 4.24 7.97 12.68
C LEU A 308 4.44 7.81 14.19
N LEU A 309 5.61 8.20 14.72
CA LEU A 309 5.89 8.25 16.17
C LEU A 309 4.88 9.15 16.89
N ALA A 310 4.73 10.40 16.43
CA ALA A 310 3.81 11.35 17.05
C ALA A 310 2.34 10.85 16.99
N SER A 311 1.93 10.31 15.83
CA SER A 311 0.60 9.72 15.66
C SER A 311 0.39 8.51 16.58
N ALA A 312 1.45 7.73 16.79
CA ALA A 312 1.38 6.55 17.64
C ALA A 312 1.23 6.91 19.12
N GLU A 313 2.00 7.88 19.61
CA GLU A 313 1.88 8.41 20.97
C GLU A 313 0.50 9.03 21.23
N GLU A 314 -0.04 9.79 20.29
CA GLU A 314 -1.39 10.37 20.40
C GLU A 314 -2.48 9.29 20.43
N THR A 315 -2.34 8.26 19.59
CA THR A 315 -3.27 7.13 19.56
C THR A 315 -3.20 6.34 20.88
N ALA A 316 -2.00 6.07 21.40
CA ALA A 316 -1.82 5.41 22.69
C ALA A 316 -2.49 6.18 23.84
N LYS A 317 -2.32 7.51 23.88
CA LYS A 317 -2.99 8.37 24.86
C LYS A 317 -4.51 8.30 24.75
N THR A 318 -5.04 8.28 23.53
CA THR A 318 -6.48 8.14 23.28
C THR A 318 -7.00 6.79 23.78
N ILE A 319 -6.25 5.71 23.52
CA ILE A 319 -6.57 4.36 24.01
C ILE A 319 -6.59 4.31 25.55
N MET A 320 -5.63 4.95 26.23
CA MET A 320 -5.65 5.05 27.69
C MET A 320 -6.91 5.77 28.21
N SER A 321 -7.36 6.83 27.53
CA SER A 321 -8.60 7.52 27.90
C SER A 321 -9.84 6.65 27.67
N ILE A 322 -9.83 5.79 26.64
CA ILE A 322 -10.89 4.78 26.42
C ILE A 322 -10.91 3.76 27.56
N ALA A 323 -9.74 3.31 28.03
CA ALA A 323 -9.65 2.38 29.16
C ALA A 323 -10.19 3.02 30.46
N GLU A 324 -9.82 4.28 30.74
CA GLU A 324 -10.31 5.01 31.91
C GLU A 324 -11.84 5.19 31.87
N THR A 325 -12.37 5.68 30.75
CA THR A 325 -13.83 5.84 30.57
C THR A 325 -14.57 4.51 30.61
N SER A 326 -13.97 3.43 30.12
CA SER A 326 -14.52 2.07 30.28
C SER A 326 -14.61 1.70 31.76
N SER A 327 -13.56 1.92 32.56
CA SER A 327 -13.62 1.67 34.00
C SER A 327 -14.75 2.44 34.69
N GLU A 328 -14.98 3.70 34.30
CA GLU A 328 -16.09 4.51 34.82
C GLU A 328 -17.46 3.95 34.43
N ILE A 329 -17.62 3.49 33.19
CA ILE A 329 -18.88 2.87 32.70
C ILE A 329 -19.18 1.56 33.44
N ALA A 330 -18.16 0.74 33.70
CA ALA A 330 -18.32 -0.51 34.46
C ALA A 330 -18.81 -0.22 35.88
N ALA A 331 -18.15 0.69 36.59
CA ALA A 331 -18.57 1.12 37.93
C ALA A 331 -19.97 1.75 37.94
N GLY A 332 -20.31 2.54 36.90
CA GLY A 332 -21.65 3.07 36.70
C GLY A 332 -22.70 1.98 36.53
N SER A 333 -22.38 0.94 35.77
CA SER A 333 -23.26 -0.20 35.51
C SER A 333 -23.51 -1.06 36.75
N GLU A 334 -22.47 -1.32 37.55
CA GLU A 334 -22.63 -1.98 38.87
C GLU A 334 -23.54 -1.18 39.79
N LYS A 335 -23.35 0.14 39.84
CA LYS A 335 -24.20 1.03 40.64
C LYS A 335 -25.65 1.01 40.15
N THR A 336 -25.88 1.02 38.84
CA THR A 336 -27.22 0.89 38.26
C THR A 336 -27.87 -0.43 38.65
N THR A 337 -27.15 -1.54 38.56
CA THR A 337 -27.63 -2.87 38.98
C THR A 337 -28.07 -2.86 40.44
N SER A 338 -27.22 -2.35 41.35
CA SER A 338 -27.56 -2.23 42.77
C SER A 338 -28.80 -1.35 43.03
N GLN A 339 -28.95 -0.25 42.30
CA GLN A 339 -30.14 0.62 42.39
C GLN A 339 -31.40 -0.04 41.85
N MET A 340 -31.29 -0.90 40.83
CA MET A 340 -32.43 -1.66 40.31
C MET A 340 -32.88 -2.73 41.31
N ASP A 341 -31.95 -3.42 41.97
CA ASP A 341 -32.26 -4.40 43.03
C ASP A 341 -32.98 -3.75 44.23
N GLU A 342 -32.51 -2.58 44.67
CA GLU A 342 -33.19 -1.81 45.72
C GLU A 342 -34.61 -1.40 45.26
N SER A 343 -34.75 -1.01 43.99
CA SER A 343 -36.03 -0.58 43.41
C SER A 343 -37.02 -1.75 43.27
N LEU A 344 -36.54 -2.94 42.92
CA LEU A 344 -37.29 -4.20 42.93
C LEU A 344 -37.76 -4.57 44.34
N THR A 345 -36.89 -4.41 45.34
CA THR A 345 -37.26 -4.62 46.75
C THR A 345 -38.38 -3.67 47.16
N LYS A 346 -38.29 -2.39 46.80
CA LYS A 346 -39.35 -1.40 47.05
C LYS A 346 -40.67 -1.73 46.33
N MET A 347 -40.61 -2.28 45.11
CA MET A 347 -41.81 -2.75 44.40
C MET A 347 -42.47 -3.95 45.09
N ASN A 348 -41.67 -4.88 45.64
CA ASN A 348 -42.22 -5.98 46.43
C ASN A 348 -42.94 -5.47 47.68
N SER A 349 -42.35 -4.50 48.39
CA SER A 349 -43.03 -3.83 49.52
C SER A 349 -44.30 -3.09 49.08
N LEU A 350 -44.31 -2.46 47.91
CA LEU A 350 -45.52 -1.82 47.37
C LEU A 350 -46.62 -2.85 47.13
N ASN A 351 -46.31 -4.00 46.54
CA ASN A 351 -47.29 -5.08 46.32
C ASN A 351 -47.91 -5.55 47.65
N GLU A 352 -47.11 -5.73 48.70
CA GLU A 352 -47.60 -6.09 50.05
C GLU A 352 -48.56 -5.03 50.60
N VAL A 353 -48.20 -3.74 50.50
CA VAL A 353 -49.07 -2.64 50.94
C VAL A 353 -50.39 -2.60 50.17
N VAL A 354 -50.35 -2.83 48.86
CA VAL A 354 -51.55 -2.80 48.01
C VAL A 354 -52.48 -3.99 48.30
N GLU A 355 -51.92 -5.16 48.65
CA GLU A 355 -52.71 -6.31 49.11
C GLU A 355 -53.43 -6.01 50.44
N VAL A 356 -52.72 -5.36 51.39
CA VAL A 356 -53.32 -4.89 52.64
C VAL A 356 -54.44 -3.86 52.39
N LEU A 357 -54.25 -2.93 51.44
CA LEU A 357 -55.28 -1.98 51.04
C LEU A 357 -56.52 -2.68 50.48
N GLY A 358 -56.35 -3.74 49.68
CA GLY A 358 -57.47 -4.55 49.19
C GLY A 358 -58.29 -5.17 50.33
N SER A 359 -57.61 -5.79 51.30
CA SER A 359 -58.26 -6.34 52.49
C SER A 359 -58.98 -5.28 53.34
N LEU A 360 -58.40 -4.09 53.49
CA LEU A 360 -59.04 -2.97 54.18
C LEU A 360 -60.30 -2.49 53.43
N ALA A 361 -60.24 -2.34 52.11
CA ALA A 361 -61.40 -1.96 51.30
C ALA A 361 -62.57 -2.94 51.46
N ASP A 362 -62.28 -4.25 51.44
CA ASP A 362 -63.30 -5.29 51.68
C ASP A 362 -63.90 -5.21 53.09
N ARG A 363 -63.08 -4.96 54.12
CA ARG A 363 -63.58 -4.77 55.49
C ARG A 363 -64.50 -3.57 55.61
N VAL A 364 -64.16 -2.44 54.98
CA VAL A 364 -65.02 -1.25 54.99
C VAL A 364 -66.31 -1.52 54.20
N LYS A 365 -66.25 -2.24 53.08
CA LYS A 365 -67.43 -2.65 52.30
C LYS A 365 -68.41 -3.45 53.15
N VAL A 366 -67.92 -4.46 53.87
CA VAL A 366 -68.76 -5.27 54.78
C VAL A 366 -69.37 -4.42 55.88
N ALA A 367 -68.59 -3.50 56.48
CA ALA A 367 -69.11 -2.58 57.50
C ALA A 367 -70.21 -1.66 56.97
N ALA A 368 -70.06 -1.11 55.76
CA ALA A 368 -71.06 -0.28 55.10
C ALA A 368 -72.36 -1.06 54.81
N LEU A 369 -72.26 -2.29 54.32
CA LEU A 369 -73.43 -3.17 54.09
C LEU A 369 -74.17 -3.50 55.41
N ASN A 370 -73.43 -3.76 56.49
CA ASN A 370 -74.04 -3.99 57.81
C ASN A 370 -74.74 -2.73 58.34
N MET A 371 -74.16 -1.54 58.11
CA MET A 371 -74.76 -0.27 58.48
C MET A 371 -76.03 0.00 57.67
N GLN A 372 -76.03 -0.29 56.37
CA GLN A 372 -77.21 -0.20 55.51
C GLN A 372 -78.34 -1.11 56.03
N SER A 373 -78.03 -2.37 56.35
CA SER A 373 -79.01 -3.30 56.94
C SER A 373 -79.56 -2.80 58.28
N SER A 374 -78.71 -2.25 59.14
CA SER A 374 -79.10 -1.74 60.46
C SER A 374 -79.99 -0.50 60.33
N ALA A 375 -79.62 0.45 59.46
CA ALA A 375 -80.42 1.64 59.18
C ALA A 375 -81.78 1.27 58.58
N LYS A 376 -81.83 0.27 57.69
CA LYS A 376 -83.09 -0.21 57.11
C LYS A 376 -84.01 -0.85 58.14
N THR A 377 -83.44 -1.63 59.04
CA THR A 377 -84.17 -2.22 60.17
C THR A 377 -84.71 -1.12 61.09
N GLY A 378 -83.87 -0.14 61.44
CA GLY A 378 -84.28 1.02 62.22
C GLY A 378 -85.40 1.83 61.57
N GLU A 379 -85.32 2.08 60.25
CA GLU A 379 -86.35 2.81 59.50
C GLU A 379 -87.70 2.10 59.60
N THR A 380 -87.69 0.77 59.47
CA THR A 380 -88.88 -0.07 59.59
C THR A 380 -89.46 -0.01 61.00
N SER A 381 -88.63 -0.16 62.04
CA SER A 381 -89.08 -0.10 63.44
C SER A 381 -89.67 1.26 63.82
N VAL A 382 -89.06 2.36 63.38
CA VAL A 382 -89.59 3.72 63.64
C VAL A 382 -90.90 3.95 62.90
N LYS A 383 -91.03 3.45 61.67
CA LYS A 383 -92.29 3.53 60.91
C LYS A 383 -93.41 2.74 61.59
N GLU A 384 -93.12 1.55 62.11
CA GLU A 384 -94.07 0.77 62.90
C GLU A 384 -94.46 1.49 64.20
N ALA A 385 -93.49 2.09 64.91
CA ALA A 385 -93.76 2.90 66.10
C ALA A 385 -94.67 4.10 65.77
N SER A 386 -94.42 4.80 64.66
CA SER A 386 -95.26 5.91 64.19
C SER A 386 -96.71 5.46 63.93
N ILE A 387 -96.92 4.30 63.31
CA ILE A 387 -98.27 3.74 63.09
C ILE A 387 -98.96 3.45 64.43
N LYS A 388 -98.23 2.92 65.42
CA LYS A 388 -98.78 2.65 66.76
C LYS A 388 -99.11 3.94 67.51
N ILE A 389 -98.30 4.98 67.38
CA ILE A 389 -98.57 6.31 67.96
C ILE A 389 -99.83 6.92 67.35
N MET A 390 -100.04 6.80 66.03
CA MET A 390 -101.29 7.24 65.39
C MET A 390 -102.52 6.48 65.91
N SER A 391 -102.39 5.18 66.22
CA SER A 391 -103.49 4.43 66.84
C SER A 391 -103.79 4.90 68.28
N ILE A 392 -102.78 5.39 69.00
CA ILE A 392 -102.98 6.03 70.31
C ILE A 392 -103.73 7.36 70.16
N GLU A 393 -103.42 8.16 69.13
CA GLU A 393 -104.16 9.40 68.81
C GLU A 393 -105.66 9.12 68.64
N GLU A 394 -106.01 8.12 67.83
CA GLU A 394 -107.39 7.69 67.63
C GLU A 394 -108.06 7.27 68.96
N THR A 395 -107.33 6.53 69.80
CA THR A 395 -107.84 6.08 71.12
C THR A 395 -108.07 7.27 72.06
N MET A 396 -107.19 8.27 72.04
CA MET A 396 -107.32 9.50 72.84
C MET A 396 -108.48 10.36 72.34
N ALA A 397 -108.69 10.46 71.02
CA ALA A 397 -109.83 11.16 70.43
C ALA A 397 -111.17 10.52 70.87
N ASN A 398 -111.27 9.19 70.82
CA ASN A 398 -112.44 8.44 71.30
C ASN A 398 -112.67 8.62 72.81
N THR A 399 -111.59 8.65 73.60
CA THR A 399 -111.64 8.92 75.04
C THR A 399 -112.19 10.32 75.31
N SER A 400 -111.71 11.33 74.57
CA SER A 400 -112.19 12.72 74.66
C SER A 400 -113.70 12.80 74.44
N SER A 401 -114.19 12.16 73.37
CA SER A 401 -115.62 12.15 73.04
C SER A 401 -116.47 11.48 74.13
N THR A 402 -115.98 10.36 74.68
CA THR A 402 -116.67 9.62 75.74
C THR A 402 -116.75 10.43 77.03
N VAL A 403 -115.64 11.08 77.42
CA VAL A 403 -115.54 11.90 78.63
C VAL A 403 -116.38 13.18 78.51
N GLU A 404 -116.41 13.82 77.33
CA GLU A 404 -117.29 14.96 77.05
C GLU A 404 -118.77 14.57 77.16
N SER A 405 -119.14 13.38 76.68
CA SER A 405 -120.49 12.83 76.84
C SER A 405 -120.85 12.62 78.32
N LEU A 406 -119.91 12.10 79.13
CA LEU A 406 -120.08 11.92 80.57
C LEU A 406 -120.23 13.27 81.30
N GLY A 407 -119.49 14.29 80.89
CA GLY A 407 -119.64 15.66 81.38
C GLY A 407 -121.06 16.20 81.13
N LYS A 408 -121.56 16.08 79.89
CA LYS A 408 -122.93 16.50 79.52
C LYS A 408 -124.00 15.77 80.34
N LYS A 409 -123.85 14.45 80.54
CA LYS A 409 -124.77 13.66 81.39
C LYS A 409 -124.71 14.10 82.86
N SER A 410 -123.53 14.45 83.36
CA SER A 410 -123.36 14.95 84.74
C SER A 410 -124.02 16.32 84.94
N ASP A 411 -123.98 17.19 83.94
CA ASP A 411 -124.72 18.46 83.92
C ASP A 411 -126.24 18.24 83.94
N GLU A 412 -126.75 17.27 83.16
CA GLU A 412 -128.15 16.88 83.18
C GLU A 412 -128.59 16.36 84.56
N ILE A 413 -127.79 15.50 85.18
CA ILE A 413 -128.04 15.00 86.54
C ILE A 413 -128.07 16.18 87.52
N THR A 414 -127.14 17.13 87.43
CA THR A 414 -127.12 18.33 88.29
C THR A 414 -128.42 19.12 88.17
N LYS A 415 -128.97 19.30 86.96
CA LYS A 415 -130.28 19.95 86.75
C LYS A 415 -131.40 19.19 87.44
N ILE A 416 -131.43 17.86 87.31
CA ILE A 416 -132.43 17.00 87.97
C ILE A 416 -132.32 17.13 89.49
N ILE A 417 -131.11 17.10 90.05
CA ILE A 417 -130.87 17.23 91.49
C ILE A 417 -131.31 18.61 92.01
N ASN A 418 -131.09 19.68 91.25
CA ASN A 418 -131.59 21.02 91.58
C ASN A 418 -133.13 21.05 91.59
N THR A 419 -133.79 20.40 90.62
CA THR A 419 -135.25 20.25 90.61
C THR A 419 -135.74 19.44 91.82
N ILE A 420 -135.11 18.31 92.16
CA ILE A 420 -135.45 17.51 93.34
C ILE A 420 -135.26 18.33 94.63
N THR A 421 -134.17 19.08 94.74
CA THR A 421 -133.91 19.98 95.88
C THR A 421 -134.98 21.06 95.99
N GLY A 422 -135.42 21.62 94.85
CA GLY A 422 -136.53 22.56 94.79
C GLY A 422 -137.87 21.95 95.20
N ILE A 423 -138.20 20.75 94.70
CA ILE A 423 -139.41 20.00 95.08
C ILE A 423 -139.37 19.64 96.57
N ALA A 424 -138.24 19.16 97.09
CA ALA A 424 -138.06 18.86 98.50
C ALA A 424 -138.22 20.12 99.36
N GLY A 425 -137.68 21.26 98.92
CA GLY A 425 -137.88 22.56 99.58
C GLY A 425 -139.36 23.00 99.60
N GLN A 426 -140.06 22.87 98.47
CA GLN A 426 -141.50 23.15 98.39
C GLN A 426 -142.32 22.17 99.25
N THR A 427 -141.96 20.89 99.26
CA THR A 427 -142.64 19.85 100.05
C THR A 427 -142.42 20.10 101.54
N ASN A 428 -141.23 20.51 101.96
CA ASN A 428 -140.92 20.91 103.32
C ASN A 428 -141.76 22.14 103.75
N LEU A 429 -141.91 23.14 102.86
CA LEU A 429 -142.76 24.32 103.10
C LEU A 429 -144.25 23.97 103.15
N LEU A 430 -144.74 23.11 102.26
CA LEU A 430 -146.12 22.62 102.24
C LEU A 430 -146.43 21.80 103.49
N ALA A 431 -145.51 20.92 103.89
CA ALA A 431 -145.61 20.11 105.10
C ALA A 431 -145.56 20.98 106.36
N LEU A 432 -144.72 22.02 106.39
CA LEU A 432 -144.68 22.98 107.48
C LEU A 432 -145.99 23.76 107.59
N ASN A 433 -146.54 24.26 106.47
CA ASN A 433 -147.84 24.93 106.44
C ASN A 433 -148.98 23.99 106.89
N ALA A 434 -148.95 22.73 106.46
CA ALA A 434 -149.91 21.72 106.88
C ALA A 434 -149.78 21.37 108.38
N ALA A 435 -148.56 21.30 108.91
CA ALA A 435 -148.30 21.08 110.33
C ALA A 435 -148.78 22.26 111.19
N ILE A 436 -148.59 23.50 110.71
CA ILE A 436 -149.10 24.73 111.36
C ILE A 436 -150.64 24.72 111.39
N GLU A 437 -151.31 24.43 110.28
CA GLU A 437 -152.77 24.45 110.22
C GLU A 437 -153.40 23.26 110.98
N ALA A 438 -152.72 22.11 111.02
CA ALA A 438 -153.10 20.98 111.86
C ALA A 438 -152.95 21.29 113.36
N ALA A 439 -151.93 22.03 113.78
CA ALA A 439 -151.79 22.53 115.15
C ALA A 439 -152.91 23.54 115.50
N ARG A 440 -153.39 24.30 114.51
CA ARG A 440 -154.48 25.28 114.65
C ARG A 440 -155.86 24.64 114.84
N ALA A 441 -156.09 23.46 114.28
CA ALA A 441 -157.32 22.68 114.43
C ALA A 441 -157.46 21.93 115.78
N GLY A 442 -156.49 22.07 116.69
CA GLY A 442 -156.54 21.49 118.04
C GLY A 442 -156.64 19.96 118.04
N GLU A 443 -157.43 19.40 118.96
CA GLU A 443 -157.56 17.93 119.17
C GLU A 443 -158.04 17.16 117.91
N HIS A 444 -158.78 17.80 116.99
CA HIS A 444 -159.23 17.17 115.73
C HIS A 444 -158.12 17.09 114.66
N GLY A 445 -157.07 17.90 114.76
CA GLY A 445 -155.95 17.96 113.80
C GLY A 445 -154.75 17.06 114.14
N ARG A 446 -154.76 16.40 115.30
CA ARG A 446 -153.62 15.67 115.87
C ARG A 446 -153.04 14.60 114.96
N GLY A 447 -153.90 13.81 114.28
CA GLY A 447 -153.46 12.79 113.32
C GLY A 447 -152.82 13.38 112.05
N PHE A 448 -153.35 14.51 111.57
CA PHE A 448 -152.81 15.23 110.42
C PHE A 448 -151.46 15.90 110.74
N ALA A 449 -151.29 16.44 111.95
CA ALA A 449 -150.04 17.04 112.39
C ALA A 449 -148.89 16.03 112.38
N VAL A 450 -149.14 14.78 112.82
CA VAL A 450 -148.13 13.70 112.80
C VAL A 450 -147.71 13.36 111.37
N VAL A 451 -148.68 13.25 110.44
CA VAL A 451 -148.37 12.97 109.02
C VAL A 451 -147.62 14.14 108.38
N ALA A 452 -148.03 15.38 108.66
CA ALA A 452 -147.35 16.57 108.12
C ALA A 452 -145.90 16.69 108.62
N ASP A 453 -145.64 16.41 109.90
CA ASP A 453 -144.27 16.43 110.45
C ASP A 453 -143.41 15.27 109.90
N GLU A 454 -144.01 14.11 109.61
CA GLU A 454 -143.31 12.99 108.95
C GLU A 454 -142.97 13.31 107.49
N VAL A 455 -143.90 13.95 106.74
CA VAL A 455 -143.63 14.45 105.39
C VAL A 455 -142.56 15.55 105.40
N ARG A 456 -142.55 16.42 106.43
CA ARG A 456 -141.51 17.44 106.63
C ARG A 456 -140.14 16.79 106.81
N LYS A 457 -140.04 15.77 107.68
CA LYS A 457 -138.79 15.01 107.87
C LYS A 457 -138.34 14.29 106.60
N LEU A 458 -139.26 13.67 105.84
CA LEU A 458 -138.94 13.02 104.56
C LEU A 458 -138.46 14.03 103.51
N ALA A 459 -139.03 15.23 103.48
CA ALA A 459 -138.60 16.30 102.60
C ALA A 459 -137.21 16.83 102.99
N GLU A 460 -136.93 17.00 104.29
CA GLU A 460 -135.61 17.38 104.81
C GLU A 460 -134.55 16.30 104.52
N GLN A 461 -134.89 15.01 104.69
CA GLN A 461 -134.05 13.88 104.30
C GLN A 461 -133.79 13.85 102.80
N SER A 462 -134.82 14.09 101.97
CA SER A 462 -134.68 14.16 100.50
C SER A 462 -133.79 15.33 100.07
N GLN A 463 -133.87 16.47 100.75
CA GLN A 463 -133.01 17.63 100.50
C GLN A 463 -131.55 17.35 100.88
N ASN A 464 -131.31 16.66 101.99
CA ASN A 464 -129.97 16.25 102.41
C ASN A 464 -129.37 15.19 101.47
N ALA A 465 -130.17 14.20 101.03
CA ALA A 465 -129.76 13.21 100.04
C ALA A 465 -129.46 13.85 98.68
N ALA A 466 -130.28 14.81 98.23
CA ALA A 466 -130.03 15.56 97.01
C ALA A 466 -128.74 16.39 97.09
N LYS A 467 -128.42 17.01 98.25
CA LYS A 467 -127.13 17.67 98.49
C LYS A 467 -125.95 16.70 98.42
N GLU A 468 -126.08 15.50 98.98
CA GLU A 468 -125.06 14.46 98.92
C GLU A 468 -124.77 14.06 97.46
N VAL A 469 -125.81 13.76 96.69
CA VAL A 469 -125.69 13.41 95.26
C VAL A 469 -125.13 14.59 94.46
N SER A 470 -125.56 15.82 94.75
CA SER A 470 -125.00 17.03 94.12
C SER A 470 -123.49 17.13 94.33
N ARG A 471 -122.99 16.83 95.54
CA ARG A 471 -121.55 16.84 95.82
C ARG A 471 -120.81 15.76 95.04
N ILE A 472 -121.36 14.55 94.94
CA ILE A 472 -120.78 13.45 94.16
C ILE A 472 -120.72 13.83 92.66
N VAL A 473 -121.82 14.34 92.11
CA VAL A 473 -121.88 14.77 90.70
C VAL A 473 -120.90 15.91 90.43
N HIS A 474 -120.74 16.85 91.37
CA HIS A 474 -119.75 17.91 91.26
C HIS A 474 -118.30 17.38 91.30
N SER A 475 -118.03 16.36 92.12
CA SER A 475 -116.74 15.63 92.09
C SER A 475 -116.50 14.99 90.72
N ILE A 476 -117.50 14.30 90.16
CA ILE A 476 -117.43 13.68 88.83
C ILE A 476 -117.15 14.74 87.75
N GLN A 477 -117.82 15.91 87.80
CA GLN A 477 -117.55 17.01 86.86
C GLN A 477 -116.10 17.51 86.95
N ASN A 478 -115.56 17.65 88.16
CA ASN A 478 -114.17 18.06 88.37
C ASN A 478 -113.16 17.00 87.87
N GLU A 479 -113.46 15.72 88.08
CA GLU A 479 -112.68 14.60 87.54
C GLU A 479 -112.74 14.57 86.00
N VAL A 480 -113.92 14.75 85.39
CA VAL A 480 -114.10 14.87 83.94
C VAL A 480 -113.26 16.01 83.36
N ASN A 481 -113.29 17.20 83.96
CA ASN A 481 -112.47 18.33 83.50
C ASN A 481 -110.98 18.03 83.60
N THR A 482 -110.55 17.32 84.65
CA THR A 482 -109.16 16.89 84.84
C THR A 482 -108.75 15.91 83.73
N VAL A 483 -109.60 14.93 83.41
CA VAL A 483 -109.35 13.96 82.33
C VAL A 483 -109.30 14.64 80.96
N ILE A 484 -110.14 15.65 80.70
CA ILE A 484 -110.09 16.43 79.45
C ILE A 484 -108.74 17.14 79.29
N GLU A 485 -108.24 17.80 80.34
CA GLU A 485 -106.94 18.49 80.27
C GLU A 485 -105.79 17.48 80.09
N GLN A 486 -105.79 16.37 80.84
CA GLN A 486 -104.81 15.29 80.66
C GLN A 486 -104.85 14.69 79.24
N ASN A 487 -106.03 14.55 78.65
CA ASN A 487 -106.18 14.03 77.30
C ASN A 487 -105.64 15.02 76.25
N LYS A 488 -105.84 16.32 76.45
CA LYS A 488 -105.26 17.37 75.60
C LYS A 488 -103.73 17.36 75.65
N GLU A 489 -103.14 17.22 76.83
CA GLU A 489 -101.70 17.01 76.98
C GLU A 489 -101.24 15.73 76.27
N GLY A 490 -102.01 14.64 76.40
CA GLY A 490 -101.74 13.36 75.71
C GLY A 490 -101.74 13.48 74.18
N VAL A 491 -102.70 14.20 73.59
CA VAL A 491 -102.74 14.48 72.14
C VAL A 491 -101.52 15.28 71.71
N GLN A 492 -101.11 16.30 72.47
CA GLN A 492 -99.93 17.09 72.15
C GLN A 492 -98.64 16.25 72.22
N ALA A 493 -98.52 15.35 73.19
CA ALA A 493 -97.42 14.40 73.28
C ALA A 493 -97.38 13.43 72.08
N VAL A 494 -98.54 12.98 71.59
CA VAL A 494 -98.65 12.13 70.41
C VAL A 494 -98.20 12.85 69.13
N ILE A 495 -98.65 14.09 68.92
CA ILE A 495 -98.22 14.92 67.76
C ILE A 495 -96.70 15.07 67.75
N SER A 496 -96.11 15.41 68.90
CA SER A 496 -94.66 15.51 69.05
C SER A 496 -93.95 14.16 68.78
N GLY A 497 -94.53 13.04 69.24
CA GLY A 497 -94.01 11.71 68.98
C GLY A 497 -93.99 11.32 67.49
N VAL A 498 -95.02 11.72 66.71
CA VAL A 498 -95.07 11.52 65.26
C VAL A 498 -94.03 12.39 64.55
N GLU A 499 -93.87 13.65 64.95
CA GLU A 499 -92.86 14.56 64.40
C GLU A 499 -91.45 14.00 64.58
N ILE A 500 -91.09 13.60 65.81
CA ILE A 500 -89.79 12.97 66.11
C ILE A 500 -89.59 11.67 65.31
N SER A 501 -90.64 10.86 65.14
CA SER A 501 -90.57 9.62 64.35
C SER A 501 -90.30 9.91 62.86
N ASN A 502 -90.90 10.97 62.30
CA ASN A 502 -90.63 11.41 60.94
C ASN A 502 -89.20 11.93 60.76
N GLU A 503 -88.71 12.78 61.68
CA GLU A 503 -87.33 13.26 61.66
C GLU A 503 -86.31 12.12 61.76
N THR A 504 -86.59 11.14 62.62
CA THR A 504 -85.76 9.94 62.77
C THR A 504 -85.76 9.11 61.48
N THR A 505 -86.93 8.96 60.84
CA THR A 505 -87.05 8.27 59.54
C THR A 505 -86.22 8.96 58.46
N GLN A 506 -86.29 10.29 58.34
CA GLN A 506 -85.48 11.05 57.39
C GLN A 506 -83.98 10.89 57.66
N SER A 507 -83.57 10.89 58.92
CA SER A 507 -82.18 10.67 59.32
C SER A 507 -81.68 9.28 58.92
N LEU A 508 -82.51 8.24 59.10
CA LEU A 508 -82.20 6.87 58.69
C LEU A 508 -82.12 6.72 57.16
N GLN A 509 -82.99 7.41 56.42
CA GLN A 509 -82.92 7.46 54.95
C GLN A 509 -81.63 8.13 54.47
N LYS A 510 -81.20 9.20 55.13
CA LYS A 510 -79.91 9.82 54.84
C LYS A 510 -78.74 8.86 55.09
N ILE A 511 -78.75 8.13 56.21
CA ILE A 511 -77.73 7.10 56.50
C ILE A 511 -77.72 6.01 55.41
N LEU A 512 -78.89 5.59 54.91
CA LEU A 512 -78.98 4.63 53.80
C LEU A 512 -78.36 5.17 52.50
N GLN A 513 -78.57 6.44 52.18
CA GLN A 513 -77.94 7.08 51.02
C GLN A 513 -76.43 7.18 51.21
N ASP A 514 -75.97 7.73 52.34
CA ASP A 514 -74.54 7.92 52.64
C ASP A 514 -73.78 6.58 52.64
N THR A 515 -74.41 5.49 53.12
CA THR A 515 -73.82 4.14 53.07
C THR A 515 -73.78 3.57 51.65
N ASN A 516 -74.78 3.85 50.82
CA ASN A 516 -74.77 3.43 49.42
C ASN A 516 -73.65 4.13 48.64
N ASP A 517 -73.51 5.45 48.80
CA ASP A 517 -72.43 6.24 48.20
C ASP A 517 -71.06 5.73 48.68
N THR A 518 -70.95 5.38 49.96
CA THR A 518 -69.73 4.75 50.52
C THR A 518 -69.39 3.44 49.81
N THR A 519 -70.38 2.58 49.52
CA THR A 519 -70.12 1.32 48.81
C THR A 519 -69.68 1.52 47.35
N GLU A 520 -70.17 2.57 46.67
CA GLU A 520 -69.78 2.92 45.31
C GLU A 520 -68.31 3.39 45.28
N VAL A 521 -67.93 4.30 46.18
CA VAL A 521 -66.53 4.76 46.34
C VAL A 521 -65.58 3.60 46.63
N ILE A 522 -66.00 2.62 47.43
CA ILE A 522 -65.17 1.44 47.69
C ILE A 522 -65.00 0.57 46.44
N ALA A 523 -66.02 0.43 45.59
CA ALA A 523 -65.89 -0.31 44.34
C ALA A 523 -64.90 0.36 43.38
N GLU A 524 -64.92 1.70 43.30
CA GLU A 524 -63.91 2.45 42.55
C GLU A 524 -62.51 2.26 43.16
N MET A 525 -62.39 2.29 44.48
CA MET A 525 -61.12 2.08 45.20
C MET A 525 -60.50 0.71 44.89
N VAL A 526 -61.30 -0.36 44.88
CA VAL A 526 -60.85 -1.71 44.50
C VAL A 526 -60.33 -1.73 43.06
N THR A 527 -61.02 -1.05 42.14
CA THR A 527 -60.56 -0.94 40.74
C THR A 527 -59.19 -0.22 40.63
N GLN A 528 -58.96 0.82 41.43
CA GLN A 528 -57.66 1.51 41.46
C GLN A 528 -56.55 0.67 42.11
N ILE A 529 -56.89 -0.14 43.12
CA ILE A 529 -55.97 -1.11 43.76
C ILE A 529 -55.49 -2.13 42.72
N GLU A 530 -56.40 -2.72 41.94
CA GLU A 530 -56.04 -3.67 40.86
C GLU A 530 -55.15 -3.02 39.80
N ARG A 531 -55.48 -1.79 39.39
CA ARG A 531 -54.66 -1.03 38.44
C ARG A 531 -53.26 -0.75 38.97
N THR A 532 -53.14 -0.46 40.26
CA THR A 532 -51.85 -0.21 40.92
C THR A 532 -50.99 -1.48 40.96
N LEU A 533 -51.58 -2.65 41.22
CA LEU A 533 -50.87 -3.94 41.16
C LEU A 533 -50.33 -4.23 39.76
N HIS A 534 -51.14 -4.00 38.72
CA HIS A 534 -50.68 -4.17 37.35
C HIS A 534 -49.51 -3.25 37.02
N LEU A 535 -49.62 -1.96 37.35
CA LEU A 535 -48.57 -0.99 37.10
C LEU A 535 -47.29 -1.33 37.88
N SER A 536 -47.40 -1.78 39.13
CA SER A 536 -46.25 -2.19 39.94
C SER A 536 -45.50 -3.37 39.30
N ARG A 537 -46.22 -4.38 38.77
CA ARG A 537 -45.61 -5.50 38.05
C ARG A 537 -44.88 -5.07 36.78
N ASP A 538 -45.49 -4.19 35.99
CA ASP A 538 -44.86 -3.67 34.76
C ASP A 538 -43.59 -2.87 35.06
N VAL A 539 -43.61 -2.07 36.12
CA VAL A 539 -42.44 -1.32 36.60
C VAL A 539 -41.35 -2.27 37.12
N ALA A 540 -41.72 -3.30 37.89
CA ALA A 540 -40.77 -4.30 38.37
C ALA A 540 -40.07 -5.06 37.21
N ASN A 541 -40.83 -5.45 36.18
CA ASN A 541 -40.29 -6.05 34.97
C ASN A 541 -39.33 -5.10 34.23
N SER A 542 -39.66 -3.81 34.19
CA SER A 542 -38.80 -2.78 33.58
C SER A 542 -37.48 -2.64 34.34
N PHE A 543 -37.51 -2.66 35.68
CA PHE A 543 -36.28 -2.63 36.49
C PHE A 543 -35.42 -3.88 36.27
N ALA A 544 -36.03 -5.06 36.17
CA ALA A 544 -35.30 -6.29 35.87
C ALA A 544 -34.59 -6.21 34.51
N ALA A 545 -35.27 -5.71 33.47
CA ALA A 545 -34.67 -5.52 32.15
C ALA A 545 -33.52 -4.48 32.15
N VAL A 546 -33.64 -3.40 32.92
CA VAL A 546 -32.55 -2.42 33.08
C VAL A 546 -31.35 -3.03 33.81
N SER A 547 -31.60 -3.89 34.81
CA SER A 547 -30.55 -4.63 35.51
C SER A 547 -29.76 -5.54 34.56
N GLU A 548 -30.46 -6.32 33.73
CA GLU A 548 -29.84 -7.18 32.70
C GLU A 548 -29.00 -6.37 31.69
N ILE A 549 -29.52 -5.22 31.23
CA ILE A 549 -28.77 -4.33 30.33
C ILE A 549 -27.52 -3.77 31.00
N ALA A 550 -27.60 -3.40 32.28
CA ALA A 550 -26.45 -2.90 33.03
C ALA A 550 -25.37 -3.99 33.18
N GLU A 551 -25.77 -5.22 33.48
CA GLU A 551 -24.85 -6.37 33.60
C GLU A 551 -24.15 -6.69 32.26
N LEU A 552 -24.90 -6.69 31.15
CA LEU A 552 -24.34 -6.82 29.80
C LEU A 552 -23.40 -5.66 29.44
N THR A 553 -23.76 -4.43 29.84
CA THR A 553 -22.92 -3.24 29.62
C THR A 553 -21.59 -3.39 30.35
N ALA A 554 -21.60 -3.79 31.62
CA ALA A 554 -20.38 -4.05 32.39
C ALA A 554 -19.49 -5.10 31.70
N SER A 555 -20.06 -6.21 31.23
CA SER A 555 -19.31 -7.27 30.53
C SER A 555 -18.69 -6.80 29.20
N HIS A 556 -19.44 -6.04 28.37
CA HIS A 556 -18.89 -5.45 27.15
C HIS A 556 -17.80 -4.42 27.43
N THR A 557 -17.94 -3.69 28.53
CA THR A 557 -16.96 -2.71 28.97
C THR A 557 -15.66 -3.36 29.46
N GLU A 558 -15.71 -4.51 30.15
CA GLU A 558 -14.52 -5.31 30.45
C GLU A 558 -13.80 -5.76 29.17
N THR A 559 -14.56 -6.22 28.16
CA THR A 559 -14.01 -6.61 26.86
C THR A 559 -13.35 -5.41 26.16
N THR A 560 -13.95 -4.23 26.27
CA THR A 560 -13.41 -2.98 25.72
C THR A 560 -12.11 -2.58 26.42
N ALA A 561 -12.06 -2.69 27.75
CA ALA A 561 -10.84 -2.42 28.52
C ALA A 561 -9.69 -3.35 28.12
N ALA A 562 -9.96 -4.66 27.98
CA ALA A 562 -8.97 -5.62 27.49
C ALA A 562 -8.46 -5.28 26.08
N ALA A 563 -9.36 -4.90 25.16
CA ALA A 563 -8.98 -4.46 23.82
C ALA A 563 -8.18 -3.15 23.84
N SER A 564 -8.44 -2.24 24.78
CA SER A 564 -7.63 -1.05 24.99
C SER A 564 -6.23 -1.38 25.52
N GLU A 565 -6.08 -2.36 26.41
CA GLU A 565 -4.75 -2.81 26.86
C GLU A 565 -3.94 -3.40 25.68
N GLU A 566 -4.54 -4.28 24.88
CA GLU A 566 -3.91 -4.82 23.67
C GLU A 566 -3.56 -3.72 22.66
N GLY A 567 -4.48 -2.78 22.45
CA GLY A 567 -4.26 -1.62 21.58
C GLY A 567 -3.09 -0.76 22.05
N SER A 568 -2.95 -0.53 23.36
CA SER A 568 -1.83 0.22 23.93
C SER A 568 -0.51 -0.48 23.65
N ALA A 569 -0.44 -1.80 23.87
CA ALA A 569 0.76 -2.59 23.58
C ALA A 569 1.13 -2.58 22.08
N ALA A 570 0.14 -2.65 21.20
CA ALA A 570 0.37 -2.53 19.75
C ALA A 570 0.96 -1.16 19.38
N MET A 571 0.50 -0.08 20.02
CA MET A 571 1.05 1.26 19.79
C MET A 571 2.48 1.43 20.31
N GLU A 572 2.86 0.75 21.40
CA GLU A 572 4.26 0.68 21.84
C GLU A 572 5.14 0.01 20.77
N GLU A 573 4.67 -1.07 20.14
CA GLU A 573 5.39 -1.76 19.05
C GLU A 573 5.53 -0.89 17.80
N VAL A 574 4.47 -0.17 17.42
CA VAL A 574 4.51 0.81 16.31
C VAL A 574 5.51 1.91 16.62
N THR A 575 5.52 2.43 17.86
CA THR A 575 6.46 3.46 18.30
C THR A 575 7.90 2.97 18.21
N ALA A 576 8.18 1.76 18.69
CA ALA A 576 9.50 1.13 18.56
C ALA A 576 9.92 0.96 17.09
N SER A 577 9.01 0.48 16.24
CA SER A 577 9.25 0.28 14.81
C SER A 577 9.52 1.58 14.06
N ALA A 578 8.75 2.63 14.35
CA ALA A 578 8.92 3.95 13.76
C ALA A 578 10.25 4.59 14.19
N SER A 579 10.63 4.43 15.47
CA SER A 579 11.96 4.84 15.97
C SER A 579 13.10 4.12 15.23
N GLU A 580 12.95 2.81 15.00
CA GLU A 580 13.94 2.03 14.25
C GLU A 580 14.03 2.47 12.79
N LEU A 581 12.91 2.71 12.10
CA LEU A 581 12.89 3.21 10.73
C LEU A 581 13.57 4.59 10.61
N SER A 582 13.30 5.50 11.55
CA SER A 582 13.97 6.80 11.62
C SER A 582 15.49 6.62 11.74
N LYS A 583 15.93 5.74 12.64
CA LYS A 583 17.36 5.42 12.82
C LYS A 583 17.99 4.78 11.58
N GLN A 584 17.29 3.88 10.90
CA GLN A 584 17.76 3.26 9.66
C GLN A 584 17.86 4.28 8.51
N ALA A 585 16.91 5.20 8.41
CA ALA A 585 16.94 6.29 7.45
C ALA A 585 18.12 7.24 7.71
N GLU A 586 18.39 7.58 8.97
CA GLU A 586 19.54 8.40 9.36
C GLU A 586 20.86 7.70 9.02
N ASN A 587 21.00 6.42 9.36
CA ASN A 587 22.19 5.63 9.00
C ASN A 587 22.41 5.58 7.48
N LEU A 588 21.34 5.41 6.70
CA LEU A 588 21.41 5.41 5.23
C LEU A 588 21.84 6.79 4.71
N ARG A 589 21.34 7.87 5.32
CA ARG A 589 21.73 9.24 4.99
C ARG A 589 23.20 9.50 5.30
N GLU A 590 23.70 9.01 6.44
CA GLU A 590 25.12 9.10 6.81
C GLU A 590 25.99 8.34 5.81
N LEU A 591 25.62 7.11 5.44
CA LEU A 591 26.33 6.32 4.42
C LEU A 591 26.38 7.05 3.06
N ILE A 592 25.28 7.69 2.66
CA ILE A 592 25.16 8.44 1.42
C ILE A 592 25.92 9.77 1.48
N SER A 593 26.01 10.40 2.64
CA SER A 593 26.72 11.67 2.83
C SER A 593 28.21 11.58 2.49
N ASN A 594 28.78 10.37 2.50
CA ASN A 594 30.14 10.11 2.02
C ASN A 594 30.31 10.40 0.52
N PHE A 595 29.25 10.25 -0.27
CA PHE A 595 29.27 10.56 -1.70
C PHE A 595 29.10 12.06 -1.93
N LYS A 596 30.02 12.66 -2.68
CA LYS A 596 29.90 14.07 -3.07
C LYS A 596 29.12 14.18 -4.37
N ILE A 597 27.96 14.82 -4.31
CA ILE A 597 27.06 15.08 -5.44
C ILE A 597 26.88 16.60 -5.65
N ASN A 598 26.49 16.99 -6.86
CA ASN A 598 26.20 18.39 -7.21
C ASN A 598 24.77 18.81 -6.87
#